data_AF-A0A7G8BXE3-F1
#
_entry.id   AF-A0A7G8BXE3-F1
#
_cell.length_a   1.000
_cell.length_b   1.000
_cell.length_c   1.000
_cell.angle_alpha   90.00
_cell.angle_beta   90.00
_cell.angle_gamma   90.00
#
_symmetry.space_group_name_H-M   'P 1'
#
loop_
_entity.id
_entity.type
_entity.pdbx_description
1 polymer ?
#
loop_
_entity_poly.entity_id
_entity_poly.type
_entity_poly.pdbx_seq_one_letter_code
_entity_poly.pdbx_strand_id
1 'polypeptide(L)' 'MGLMDEAEKVAGAVAAIEGVKKLNPNANILEEGAAAVAGFEGTDAIKGALENFLGKKEEGESQG' A
#
# COMPACT_ATOMS: atom_id res chain seq x y z
N MET A 1 4.15 -7.67 15.50
CA MET A 1 4.04 -8.37 14.20
C MET A 1 4.10 -9.86 14.49
N GLY A 2 2.94 -10.51 14.53
CA GLY A 2 2.84 -11.96 14.67
C GLY A 2 2.80 -12.65 13.31
N LEU A 3 2.90 -13.98 13.29
CA LEU A 3 2.79 -14.78 12.06
C LEU A 3 1.47 -14.54 11.29
N MET A 4 0.40 -14.19 12.00
CA MET A 4 -0.91 -13.86 11.42
C MET A 4 -0.87 -12.56 10.61
N ASP A 5 -0.19 -11.51 11.11
CA ASP A 5 -0.03 -10.23 10.40
C ASP A 5 0.74 -10.43 9.10
N GLU A 6 1.79 -11.25 9.12
CA GLU A 6 2.61 -11.54 7.95
C GLU A 6 1.81 -12.32 6.89
N ALA A 7 0.97 -13.27 7.33
CA ALA A 7 0.07 -14.02 6.45
C ALA A 7 -0.99 -13.12 5.81
N GLU A 8 -1.54 -12.16 6.55
CA GLU A 8 -2.54 -11.22 6.06
C GLU A 8 -1.97 -10.28 4.98
N LYS A 9 -0.76 -9.75 5.20
CA LYS A 9 -0.06 -8.92 4.20
C LYS A 9 0.28 -9.69 2.93
N VAL A 10 0.74 -10.94 3.06
CA VAL A 10 1.00 -11.81 1.90
C VAL A 10 -0.30 -12.12 1.15
N ALA A 11 -1.40 -12.39 1.86
CA ALA A 11 -2.71 -12.59 1.25
C ALA A 11 -3.19 -11.33 0.51
N GLY A 12 -3.00 -10.14 1.09
CA GLY A 12 -3.32 -8.85 0.47
C GLY A 12 -2.52 -8.59 -0.80
N ALA A 13 -1.22 -8.88 -0.79
CA ALA A 13 -0.35 -8.76 -1.97
C ALA A 13 -0.80 -9.69 -3.12
N VAL A 14 -1.08 -10.96 -2.81
CA VAL A 14 -1.52 -11.96 -3.81
C VAL A 14 -2.89 -11.58 -4.38
N ALA A 15 -3.82 -11.14 -3.51
CA ALA A 15 -5.14 -10.69 -3.94
C ALA A 15 -5.07 -9.45 -4.87
N ALA A 16 -4.17 -8.50 -4.58
CA ALA A 16 -3.96 -7.32 -5.41
C ALA A 16 -3.32 -7.65 -6.76
N ILE A 17 -2.30 -8.52 -6.80
CA ILE A 17 -1.70 -9.00 -8.06
C ILE A 17 -2.75 -9.69 -8.93
N GLU A 18 -3.57 -10.57 -8.34
CA GLU A 18 -4.60 -11.27 -9.08
C GLU A 18 -5.72 -10.34 -9.56
N GLY A 19 -6.06 -9.32 -8.77
CA GLY A 19 -6.98 -8.25 -9.16
C GLY A 19 -6.47 -7.43 -10.34
N VAL A 20 -5.20 -7.01 -10.31
CA VAL A 20 -4.56 -6.30 -11.42
C VAL A 20 -4.46 -7.17 -12.66
N LYS A 21 -4.12 -8.46 -12.53
CA LYS A 21 -4.12 -9.40 -13.67
C LYS A 21 -5.50 -9.62 -14.28
N LYS A 22 -6.56 -9.61 -13.47
CA LYS A 22 -7.94 -9.69 -13.97
C LYS A 22 -8.37 -8.43 -14.72
N LEU A 23 -7.93 -7.26 -14.28
CA LEU A 23 -8.24 -5.97 -14.91
C LEU A 23 -7.36 -5.69 -16.13
N ASN A 24 -6.08 -6.04 -16.06
CA ASN A 24 -5.09 -5.94 -17.12
C ASN A 24 -4.37 -7.28 -17.28
N PRO A 25 -4.81 -8.15 -18.20
CA PRO A 25 -4.17 -9.44 -18.48
C PRO A 25 -2.73 -9.34 -18.98
N ASN A 26 -2.30 -8.15 -19.43
CA ASN A 26 -0.95 -7.86 -19.88
C ASN A 26 -0.15 -7.05 -18.85
N ALA A 27 -0.59 -7.03 -17.58
CA ALA A 27 0.13 -6.35 -16.51
C ALA A 27 1.60 -6.81 -16.48
N ASN A 28 2.51 -5.84 -16.53
CA ASN A 28 3.94 -6.04 -16.39
C ASN A 28 4.28 -6.34 -14.92
N ILE A 29 5.41 -6.99 -14.67
CA ILE A 29 6.08 -7.11 -13.36
C ILE A 29 6.08 -5.81 -12.54
N LEU A 30 6.14 -4.63 -13.18
CA LEU A 30 6.07 -3.34 -12.49
C LEU A 30 4.67 -3.03 -11.94
N GLU A 31 3.62 -3.33 -12.70
CA GLU A 31 2.24 -3.13 -12.27
C GLU A 31 1.85 -4.18 -11.23
N GLU A 32 2.27 -5.42 -11.42
CA GLU A 32 2.15 -6.48 -10.41
C GLU A 32 2.90 -6.10 -9.13
N GLY A 33 4.12 -5.58 -9.24
CA GLY A 33 4.94 -5.16 -8.10
C GLY A 33 4.31 -3.98 -7.35
N ALA A 34 3.81 -2.98 -8.05
CA ALA A 34 3.10 -1.86 -7.43
C ALA A 34 1.82 -2.31 -6.73
N ALA A 35 1.05 -3.21 -7.36
CA ALA A 35 -0.15 -3.79 -6.77
C ALA A 35 0.17 -4.65 -5.55
N ALA A 36 1.24 -5.45 -5.61
CA ALA A 36 1.71 -6.28 -4.51
C ALA A 36 2.10 -5.42 -3.31
N VAL A 37 2.85 -4.34 -3.52
CA VAL A 37 3.25 -3.42 -2.45
C VAL A 37 2.02 -2.71 -1.86
N ALA A 38 1.10 -2.23 -2.70
CA ALA A 38 -0.14 -1.61 -2.23
C ALA A 38 -1.03 -2.59 -1.45
N GLY A 39 -1.11 -3.86 -1.88
CA GLY A 39 -1.84 -4.91 -1.19
C GLY A 39 -1.15 -5.42 0.08
N PHE A 40 0.17 -5.41 0.12
CA PHE A 40 1.00 -5.83 1.27
C PHE A 40 1.02 -4.78 2.38
N GLU A 41 1.15 -3.51 2.02
CA GLU A 41 1.11 -2.40 2.98
C GLU A 41 -0.32 -2.18 3.48
N GLY A 42 -1.32 -2.46 2.64
CA GLY A 42 -2.73 -2.31 2.99
C GLY A 42 -3.13 -0.84 3.12
N THR A 43 -4.44 -0.60 3.03
CA THR A 43 -4.98 0.76 3.01
C THR A 43 -4.66 1.55 4.28
N ASP A 44 -4.51 0.88 5.43
CA ASP A 44 -4.21 1.53 6.70
C ASP A 44 -2.75 1.99 6.82
N ALA A 45 -1.78 1.29 6.21
CA ALA A 45 -0.41 1.79 6.17
C ALA A 45 -0.29 2.99 5.22
N ILE A 46 -1.00 2.97 4.10
CA ILE A 46 -1.06 4.11 3.17
C ILE A 46 -1.75 5.30 3.82
N LYS A 47 -2.87 5.08 4.52
CA LYS A 47 -3.56 6.14 5.29
C LYS A 47 -2.68 6.68 6.39
N GLY A 48 -2.02 5.83 7.18
CA GLY A 48 -1.10 6.28 8.23
C GLY A 48 0.10 7.05 7.68
N ALA A 49 0.67 6.63 6.55
CA ALA A 49 1.73 7.37 5.87
C ALA A 49 1.23 8.72 5.32
N LEU A 50 0.02 8.74 4.76
CA LEU A 50 -0.63 9.94 4.22
C LEU A 50 -1.01 10.93 5.33
N GLU A 51 -1.63 10.47 6.41
CA GLU A 51 -1.94 11.25 7.62
C GLU A 51 -0.67 11.80 8.26
N ASN A 52 0.40 11.02 8.34
CA ASN A 52 1.70 11.52 8.80
C ASN A 52 2.29 12.57 7.84
N PHE A 53 2.08 12.44 6.53
CA PHE A 53 2.60 13.40 5.55
C PHE A 53 1.77 14.69 5.48
N LEU A 54 0.44 14.60 5.67
CA LEU A 54 -0.45 15.75 5.74
C LEU A 54 -0.40 16.44 7.09
N GLY A 55 -0.41 15.71 8.21
CA GLY A 55 -0.29 16.28 9.55
C GLY A 55 1.04 17.01 9.74
N LYS A 56 2.11 16.52 9.10
CA LYS A 56 3.42 17.18 9.12
C LYS A 56 3.50 18.44 8.25
N LYS A 57 2.54 18.66 7.34
CA LYS A 57 2.40 19.95 6.63
C LYS A 57 1.79 21.04 7.51
N GLU A 58 0.92 20.68 8.45
CA GLU A 58 0.26 21.65 9.34
C GLU A 58 1.19 22.20 10.43
N GLU A 59 2.28 21.48 10.77
CA GLU A 59 3.26 21.93 11.77
C GLU A 59 4.41 22.80 11.18
N GLY A 60 4.45 22.99 9.86
CA GLY A 60 5.56 23.68 9.16
C GLY A 60 5.28 25.11 8.70
N GLU A 61 4.03 25.60 8.75
CA GLU A 61 3.63 26.92 8.19
C GLU A 61 3.22 27.94 9.27
N SER A 62 3.85 27.93 10.45
CA SER A 62 3.64 28.99 11.45
C SER A 62 4.91 29.42 12.20
N GLN A 63 6.04 29.59 11.49
CA GLN A 63 7.14 30.47 11.92
C GLN A 63 7.81 31.09 10.68
N GLY A 64 7.40 32.30 10.31
CA GLY A 64 7.98 33.16 9.28
C GLY A 64 7.41 34.57 9.39
#